data_AF-A0AAW1NNU0-F1
#
_entry.id   AF-A0AAW1NNU0-F1
#
_cell.length_a   1.000
_cell.length_b   1.000
_cell.length_c   1.000
_cell.angle_alpha   90.00
_cell.angle_beta   90.00
_cell.angle_gamma   90.00
#
_symmetry.space_group_name_H-M   'P 1'
#
loop_
_entity.id
_entity.type
_entity.pdbx_description
1 polymer ?
#
loop_
_entity_poly.entity_id
_entity_poly.type
_entity_poly.pdbx_seq_one_letter_code
_entity_poly.pdbx_strand_id
1 'polypeptide(L)'
;MSRGIPSSPSDIIFDWEQRRHGLLLALTDDEEKFYRQCDPERENLCLYGESNGTWSVDLPVEEVPPELPEPCLGINFARDGMARKDWLRLVAAHSDAWLYSVCFFYGAKLRAPDRAQLFHAMNQHSTLFEIITERYNKKGMPPQRARERRETVMGMGKAQAADAPLATGRLLTYADVGAGLKGRQAELFWPDDKLWYLVEIIGINMKTRSAKITYTSGEEEELKVDEIIREGHMSLITQ
;
A
#
# COMPACT_ATOMS: atom_id res chain seq x y z
N MET A 1 -33.26 3.68 15.24
CA MET A 1 -33.52 2.35 15.82
C MET A 1 -32.20 1.62 15.86
N SER A 2 -31.73 1.24 17.05
CA SER A 2 -30.54 0.38 17.18
C SER A 2 -30.82 -0.92 16.43
N ARG A 3 -30.10 -1.21 15.35
CA ARG A 3 -30.15 -2.55 14.76
C ARG A 3 -29.58 -3.51 15.80
N GLY A 4 -30.27 -4.61 16.05
CA GLY A 4 -29.77 -5.68 16.93
C GLY A 4 -28.54 -6.38 16.33
N ILE A 5 -27.99 -7.33 17.07
CA ILE A 5 -26.84 -8.14 16.62
C ILE A 5 -27.15 -8.77 15.24
N PRO A 6 -26.30 -8.58 14.22
CA PRO A 6 -26.50 -9.19 12.90
C PRO A 6 -26.62 -10.72 12.99
N SER A 7 -27.67 -11.28 12.38
CA SER A 7 -27.96 -12.72 12.51
C SER A 7 -28.40 -13.41 11.22
N SER A 8 -28.86 -12.66 10.22
CA SER A 8 -29.12 -13.19 8.86
C SER A 8 -27.93 -12.89 7.94
N PRO A 9 -27.76 -13.63 6.82
CA PRO A 9 -26.69 -13.34 5.86
C PRO A 9 -26.71 -11.90 5.34
N SER A 10 -27.89 -11.35 5.06
CA SER A 10 -28.04 -9.96 4.61
C SER A 10 -27.65 -8.94 5.69
N ASP A 11 -28.00 -9.19 6.95
CA ASP A 11 -27.62 -8.28 8.04
C ASP A 11 -26.12 -8.28 8.27
N ILE A 12 -25.49 -9.46 8.18
CA ILE A 12 -24.05 -9.63 8.38
C ILE A 12 -23.27 -9.00 7.21
N ILE A 13 -23.72 -9.17 5.97
CA ILE A 13 -23.13 -8.50 4.81
C ILE A 13 -23.22 -6.99 4.97
N PHE A 14 -24.38 -6.47 5.36
CA PHE A 14 -24.56 -5.04 5.59
C PHE A 14 -23.63 -4.51 6.70
N ASP A 15 -23.53 -5.21 7.84
CA ASP A 15 -22.61 -4.83 8.91
C ASP A 15 -21.15 -4.80 8.41
N TRP A 16 -20.74 -5.83 7.66
CA TRP A 16 -19.42 -5.87 7.04
C TRP A 16 -19.19 -4.69 6.08
N GLU A 17 -20.15 -4.35 5.22
CA GLU A 17 -20.05 -3.21 4.29
C GLU A 17 -19.83 -1.89 5.04
N GLN A 18 -20.56 -1.67 6.13
CA GLN A 18 -20.44 -0.46 6.94
C GLN A 18 -19.07 -0.39 7.64
N ARG A 19 -18.63 -1.47 8.29
CA ARG A 19 -17.31 -1.49 8.94
C ARG A 19 -16.19 -1.30 7.92
N ARG A 20 -16.28 -1.97 6.77
CA ARG A 20 -15.34 -1.80 5.65
C ARG A 20 -15.33 -0.36 5.14
N HIS A 21 -16.49 0.29 5.04
CA HIS A 21 -16.59 1.68 4.64
C HIS A 21 -15.85 2.62 5.62
N GLY A 22 -16.06 2.44 6.92
CA GLY A 22 -15.36 3.22 7.95
C GLY A 22 -13.85 3.05 7.88
N LEU A 23 -13.37 1.81 7.78
CA LEU A 23 -11.94 1.51 7.63
C LEU A 23 -11.35 2.11 6.36
N LEU A 24 -12.09 2.05 5.25
CA LEU A 24 -11.65 2.66 4.00
C LEU A 24 -11.50 4.17 4.16
N LEU A 25 -12.48 4.87 4.75
CA LEU A 25 -12.40 6.30 5.05
C LEU A 25 -11.14 6.64 5.88
N ALA A 26 -10.88 5.87 6.95
CA ALA A 26 -9.69 6.06 7.80
C ALA A 26 -8.38 5.99 7.01
N LEU A 27 -8.29 5.05 6.07
CA LEU A 27 -7.09 4.79 5.27
C LEU A 27 -7.01 5.64 4.00
N THR A 28 -8.11 6.29 3.59
CA THR A 28 -8.16 7.13 2.38
C THR A 28 -8.38 8.60 2.65
N ASP A 29 -9.62 8.98 2.95
CA ASP A 29 -10.07 10.37 2.99
C ASP A 29 -9.65 11.05 4.29
N ASP A 30 -9.65 10.29 5.38
CA ASP A 30 -9.26 10.73 6.72
C ASP A 30 -7.82 10.31 7.09
N GLU A 31 -7.00 9.89 6.12
CA GLU A 31 -5.65 9.35 6.35
C GLU A 31 -4.80 10.22 7.29
N GLU A 32 -4.85 11.55 7.13
CA GLU A 32 -4.07 12.48 7.97
C GLU A 32 -4.63 12.62 9.39
N LYS A 33 -5.94 12.46 9.58
CA LYS A 33 -6.57 12.42 10.90
C LYS A 33 -6.23 11.11 11.59
N PHE A 34 -6.34 9.99 10.88
CA PHE A 34 -5.98 8.66 11.36
C PHE A 34 -4.50 8.58 11.77
N TYR A 35 -3.59 9.03 10.92
CA TYR A 35 -2.14 9.04 11.20
C TYR A 35 -1.80 9.81 12.48
N ARG A 36 -2.43 10.99 12.69
CA ARG A 36 -2.23 11.81 13.90
C ARG A 36 -2.79 11.17 15.17
N GLN A 37 -3.88 10.42 15.08
CA GLN A 37 -4.45 9.73 16.24
C GLN A 37 -3.62 8.52 16.69
N CYS A 38 -2.89 7.89 15.76
CA CYS A 38 -1.99 6.78 16.03
C CYS A 38 -0.64 7.25 16.62
N ASP A 39 -0.67 7.92 17.76
CA ASP A 39 0.53 8.40 18.46
C ASP A 39 1.35 7.22 19.04
N PRO A 40 2.63 7.02 18.66
CA PRO A 40 3.49 5.96 19.17
C PRO A 40 3.78 6.06 20.68
N GLU A 41 3.62 7.24 21.28
CA GLU A 41 3.82 7.46 22.72
C GLU A 41 2.59 7.08 23.54
N ARG A 42 1.45 6.82 22.89
CA ARG A 42 0.26 6.27 23.54
C ARG A 42 0.40 4.76 23.70
N GLU A 43 -0.47 4.18 24.52
CA GLU A 43 -0.61 2.74 24.65
C GLU A 43 -0.96 2.06 23.30
N ASN A 44 -1.01 0.74 23.31
CA ASN A 44 -1.21 -0.11 22.15
C ASN A 44 -2.60 0.08 21.51
N LEU A 45 -2.69 1.00 20.54
CA LEU A 45 -3.93 1.37 19.87
C LEU A 45 -4.34 0.36 18.78
N CYS A 46 -5.64 0.34 18.52
CA CYS A 46 -6.31 -0.43 17.48
C CYS A 46 -7.06 0.50 16.52
N LEU A 47 -7.33 0.05 15.29
CA LEU A 47 -8.24 0.70 14.36
C LEU A 47 -9.53 -0.12 14.26
N TYR A 48 -10.67 0.51 14.52
CA TYR A 48 -12.00 -0.11 14.45
C TYR A 48 -12.83 0.46 13.31
N GLY A 49 -13.51 -0.44 12.59
CA GLY A 49 -14.62 -0.11 11.70
C GLY A 49 -15.95 -0.31 12.43
N GLU A 50 -16.78 0.72 12.45
CA GLU A 50 -18.06 0.72 13.18
C GLU A 50 -19.22 0.30 12.29
N SER A 51 -20.24 -0.32 12.88
CA SER A 51 -21.43 -0.80 12.17
C SER A 51 -22.30 0.33 11.56
N ASN A 52 -22.03 1.58 11.93
CA ASN A 52 -22.68 2.78 11.37
C ASN A 52 -21.92 3.39 10.17
N GLY A 53 -20.80 2.81 9.75
CA GLY A 53 -19.98 3.33 8.65
C GLY A 53 -18.85 4.28 9.08
N THR A 54 -18.67 4.54 10.38
CA THR A 54 -17.56 5.35 10.89
C THR A 54 -16.37 4.50 11.31
N TRP A 55 -15.28 5.15 11.72
CA TRP A 55 -14.10 4.50 12.26
C TRP A 55 -13.64 5.19 13.54
N SER A 56 -12.91 4.45 14.38
CA SER A 56 -12.35 4.95 15.63
C SER A 56 -10.94 4.36 15.85
N VAL A 57 -10.09 5.10 16.58
CA VAL A 57 -8.80 4.62 17.07
C VAL A 57 -8.84 4.65 18.58
N ASP A 58 -8.80 3.47 19.19
CA ASP A 58 -8.99 3.31 20.63
C ASP A 58 -8.14 2.15 21.18
N LEU A 59 -8.12 2.02 22.50
CA LEU A 59 -7.55 0.87 23.20
C LEU A 59 -8.41 -0.39 22.96
N PRO A 60 -7.81 -1.58 23.02
CA PRO A 60 -8.59 -2.83 23.01
C PRO A 60 -9.59 -2.86 24.16
N VAL A 61 -10.71 -3.56 23.96
CA VAL A 61 -11.73 -3.71 25.00
C VAL A 61 -11.12 -4.44 26.21
N GLU A 62 -11.35 -3.90 27.42
CA GLU A 62 -10.83 -4.48 28.67
C GLU A 62 -11.55 -5.78 29.10
N GLU A 63 -12.71 -6.08 28.52
CA GLU A 63 -13.52 -7.25 28.84
C GLU A 63 -12.86 -8.55 28.38
N VAL A 64 -12.90 -9.58 29.24
CA VAL A 64 -12.30 -10.89 28.99
C VAL A 64 -13.32 -12.01 29.21
N PRO A 65 -13.78 -12.73 28.15
CA PRO A 65 -13.46 -12.51 26.74
C PRO A 65 -14.25 -11.33 26.11
N PRO A 66 -13.71 -10.65 25.08
CA PRO A 66 -14.44 -9.59 24.38
C PRO A 66 -15.63 -10.15 23.60
N GLU A 67 -16.65 -9.31 23.38
CA GLU A 67 -17.87 -9.70 22.64
C GLU A 67 -17.60 -9.96 21.16
N LEU A 68 -16.61 -9.28 20.56
CA LEU A 68 -16.20 -9.45 19.17
C LEU A 68 -14.71 -9.78 19.08
N PRO A 69 -14.24 -10.40 17.98
CA PRO A 69 -12.82 -10.50 17.70
C PRO A 69 -12.17 -9.12 17.72
N GLU A 70 -11.03 -8.99 18.40
CA GLU A 70 -10.26 -7.75 18.45
C GLU A 70 -9.44 -7.55 17.16
N PRO A 71 -9.30 -6.30 16.68
CA PRO A 71 -8.39 -5.97 15.58
C PRO A 71 -6.92 -6.04 16.02
N CYS A 72 -6.01 -5.78 15.07
CA CYS A 72 -4.57 -5.80 15.34
C CYS A 72 -4.17 -4.70 16.33
N LEU A 73 -3.45 -5.13 17.36
CA LEU A 73 -3.05 -4.32 18.49
C LEU A 73 -1.70 -3.65 18.28
N GLY A 74 -1.57 -2.38 18.68
CA GLY A 74 -0.30 -1.66 18.66
C GLY A 74 0.11 -1.16 17.27
N ILE A 75 -0.88 -0.85 16.41
CA ILE A 75 -0.61 -0.33 15.06
C ILE A 75 0.19 0.98 15.09
N ASN A 76 0.08 1.76 16.18
CA ASN A 76 0.77 3.02 16.39
C ASN A 76 2.30 2.85 16.57
N PHE A 77 2.78 1.74 17.12
CA PHE A 77 4.22 1.54 17.35
C PHE A 77 5.03 1.39 16.07
N ALA A 78 4.43 0.79 15.04
CA ALA A 78 5.07 0.61 13.74
C ALA A 78 5.04 1.88 12.86
N ARG A 79 4.25 2.89 13.24
CA ARG A 79 3.95 4.07 12.39
C ARG A 79 5.20 4.80 11.92
N ASP A 80 6.10 5.12 12.84
CA ASP A 80 7.31 5.91 12.55
C ASP A 80 8.53 5.02 12.21
N GLY A 81 8.38 3.69 12.32
CA GLY A 81 9.43 2.72 12.02
C GLY A 81 9.52 2.30 10.54
N MET A 82 8.60 2.75 9.69
CA MET A 82 8.57 2.43 8.26
C MET A 82 7.99 3.59 7.43
N ALA A 83 8.06 3.48 6.10
CA ALA A 83 7.43 4.46 5.23
C ALA A 83 5.92 4.47 5.44
N ARG A 84 5.31 5.66 5.46
CA ARG A 84 3.87 5.84 5.70
C ARG A 84 2.99 4.98 4.78
N LYS A 85 3.38 4.84 3.50
CA LYS A 85 2.68 3.98 2.53
C LYS A 85 2.67 2.51 2.95
N ASP A 86 3.77 2.02 3.52
CA ASP A 86 3.91 0.63 3.94
C ASP A 86 3.23 0.37 5.29
N TRP A 87 3.25 1.36 6.18
CA TRP A 87 2.44 1.33 7.40
C TRP A 87 0.94 1.24 7.09
N LEU A 88 0.44 2.06 6.16
CA LEU A 88 -0.98 2.00 5.75
C LEU A 88 -1.34 0.66 5.09
N ARG A 89 -0.44 0.08 4.28
CA ARG A 89 -0.61 -1.26 3.72
C ARG A 89 -0.67 -2.33 4.80
N LEU A 90 0.19 -2.25 5.82
CA LEU A 90 0.19 -3.17 6.96
C LEU A 90 -1.13 -3.07 7.73
N VAL A 91 -1.57 -1.85 8.06
CA VAL A 91 -2.85 -1.64 8.76
C VAL A 91 -4.02 -2.14 7.91
N ALA A 92 -4.00 -1.92 6.60
CA ALA A 92 -5.03 -2.40 5.69
C ALA A 92 -5.13 -3.93 5.69
N ALA A 93 -4.01 -4.65 5.57
CA ALA A 93 -3.99 -6.10 5.58
C ALA A 93 -4.53 -6.69 6.90
N HIS A 94 -4.16 -6.11 8.04
CA HIS A 94 -4.70 -6.51 9.35
C HIS A 94 -6.19 -6.20 9.49
N SER A 95 -6.65 -5.06 8.94
CA SER A 95 -8.05 -4.67 8.94
C SER A 95 -8.91 -5.58 8.07
N ASP A 96 -8.40 -6.01 6.90
CA ASP A 96 -9.06 -7.02 6.06
C ASP A 96 -9.26 -8.33 6.83
N ALA A 97 -8.22 -8.84 7.49
CA ALA A 97 -8.31 -10.06 8.29
C ALA A 97 -9.33 -9.93 9.45
N TRP A 98 -9.36 -8.77 10.10
CA TRP A 98 -10.33 -8.49 11.16
C TRP A 98 -11.77 -8.47 10.65
N LEU A 99 -12.03 -7.85 9.49
CA LEU A 99 -13.35 -7.85 8.84
C LEU A 99 -13.85 -9.28 8.54
N TYR A 100 -12.98 -10.17 8.06
CA TYR A 100 -13.32 -11.59 7.91
C TYR A 100 -13.65 -12.23 9.25
N SER A 101 -12.84 -11.99 10.29
CA SER A 101 -13.08 -12.53 11.62
C SER A 101 -14.44 -12.14 12.19
N VAL A 102 -14.79 -10.84 12.16
CA VAL A 102 -16.08 -10.32 12.66
C VAL A 102 -17.25 -10.88 11.86
N CYS A 103 -17.16 -10.90 10.53
CA CYS A 103 -18.22 -11.41 9.66
C CYS A 103 -18.53 -12.89 9.97
N PHE A 104 -17.50 -13.73 10.09
CA PHE A 104 -17.68 -15.16 10.38
C PHE A 104 -17.96 -15.45 11.85
N PHE A 105 -17.62 -14.54 12.78
CA PHE A 105 -18.05 -14.59 14.16
C PHE A 105 -19.57 -14.46 14.26
N TYR A 106 -20.18 -13.45 13.63
CA TYR A 106 -21.64 -13.36 13.53
C TYR A 106 -22.25 -14.52 12.74
N GLY A 107 -21.53 -14.98 11.71
CA GLY A 107 -21.93 -16.11 10.87
C GLY A 107 -21.79 -17.50 11.53
N ALA A 108 -21.36 -17.61 12.78
CA ALA A 108 -21.00 -18.89 13.40
C ALA A 108 -22.15 -19.92 13.42
N LYS A 109 -23.40 -19.46 13.55
CA LYS A 109 -24.60 -20.32 13.57
C LYS A 109 -25.25 -20.54 12.20
N LEU A 110 -24.75 -19.87 11.16
CA LEU A 110 -25.26 -20.03 9.79
C LEU A 110 -24.94 -21.40 9.22
N ARG A 111 -25.75 -21.88 8.28
CA ARG A 111 -25.47 -23.13 7.56
C ARG A 111 -24.34 -22.91 6.55
N ALA A 112 -23.77 -24.01 6.05
CA ALA A 112 -22.68 -23.94 5.07
C ALA A 112 -23.01 -23.11 3.81
N PRO A 113 -24.20 -23.21 3.18
CA PRO A 113 -24.53 -22.38 2.02
C PRO A 113 -24.59 -20.89 2.35
N ASP A 114 -25.10 -20.55 3.53
CA ASP A 114 -25.26 -19.18 3.99
C ASP A 114 -23.86 -18.56 4.29
N ARG A 115 -22.93 -19.34 4.86
CA ARG A 115 -21.52 -18.93 5.03
C ARG A 115 -20.78 -18.77 3.71
N ALA A 116 -21.08 -19.63 2.72
CA ALA A 116 -20.52 -19.49 1.37
C ALA A 116 -21.02 -18.20 0.69
N GLN A 117 -22.28 -17.83 0.90
CA GLN A 117 -22.84 -16.56 0.45
C GLN A 117 -22.12 -15.36 1.07
N LEU A 118 -21.81 -15.39 2.37
CA LEU A 118 -21.02 -14.34 3.02
C LEU A 118 -19.66 -14.17 2.34
N PHE A 119 -18.90 -15.26 2.20
CA PHE A 119 -17.58 -15.22 1.56
C PHE A 119 -17.66 -14.69 0.13
N HIS A 120 -18.63 -15.18 -0.65
CA HIS A 120 -18.81 -14.77 -2.04
C HIS A 120 -19.07 -13.27 -2.14
N ALA A 121 -19.95 -12.72 -1.29
CA ALA A 121 -20.28 -11.31 -1.27
C ALA A 121 -19.06 -10.44 -0.92
N MET A 122 -18.32 -10.80 0.14
CA MET A 122 -17.12 -10.08 0.55
C MET A 122 -16.06 -10.05 -0.57
N ASN A 123 -15.87 -11.19 -1.24
CA ASN A 123 -14.86 -11.36 -2.29
C ASN A 123 -15.28 -10.75 -3.64
N GLN A 124 -16.42 -10.08 -3.74
CA GLN A 124 -16.76 -9.21 -4.89
C GLN A 124 -16.12 -7.82 -4.80
N HIS A 125 -15.52 -7.48 -3.65
CA HIS A 125 -14.88 -6.18 -3.42
C HIS A 125 -13.37 -6.35 -3.36
N SER A 126 -12.63 -5.36 -3.89
CA SER A 126 -11.21 -5.23 -3.60
C SER A 126 -11.00 -5.09 -2.09
N THR A 127 -9.99 -5.76 -1.60
CA THR A 127 -9.51 -5.63 -0.22
C THR A 127 -9.05 -4.20 0.07
N LEU A 128 -9.01 -3.82 1.35
CA LEU A 128 -8.42 -2.54 1.74
C LEU A 128 -6.95 -2.49 1.29
N PHE A 129 -6.22 -3.58 1.45
CA PHE A 129 -4.83 -3.68 1.00
C PHE A 129 -4.65 -3.39 -0.49
N GLU A 130 -5.46 -3.98 -1.37
CA GLU A 130 -5.42 -3.73 -2.81
C GLU A 130 -5.69 -2.26 -3.13
N ILE A 131 -6.72 -1.67 -2.51
CA ILE A 131 -7.10 -0.27 -2.74
C ILE A 131 -5.97 0.68 -2.31
N ILE A 132 -5.40 0.47 -1.13
CA ILE A 132 -4.30 1.31 -0.63
C ILE A 132 -3.06 1.13 -1.49
N THR A 133 -2.74 -0.09 -1.90
CA THR A 133 -1.61 -0.37 -2.80
C THR A 133 -1.79 0.33 -4.14
N GLU A 134 -2.95 0.19 -4.78
CA GLU A 134 -3.26 0.88 -6.03
C GLU A 134 -3.20 2.40 -5.90
N ARG A 135 -3.67 2.97 -4.78
CA ARG A 135 -3.67 4.41 -4.54
C ARG A 135 -2.24 4.97 -4.52
N TYR A 136 -1.32 4.29 -3.84
CA TYR A 136 0.09 4.70 -3.80
C TYR A 136 0.83 4.38 -5.09
N ASN A 137 0.43 3.35 -5.82
CA ASN A 137 0.98 3.06 -7.15
C ASN A 137 0.53 4.09 -8.18
N LYS A 138 -0.73 4.56 -8.15
CA LYS A 138 -1.25 5.63 -9.03
C LYS A 138 -0.68 7.01 -8.69
N LYS A 139 -0.37 7.28 -7.41
CA LYS A 139 0.26 8.55 -6.99
C LYS A 139 1.75 8.64 -7.33
N GLY A 140 2.41 7.52 -7.62
CA GLY A 140 3.79 7.47 -8.14
C GLY A 140 3.87 7.21 -9.65
N MET A 141 2.74 7.16 -10.35
CA MET A 141 2.69 6.91 -11.78
C MET A 141 2.63 8.24 -12.55
N PRO A 142 3.50 8.45 -13.56
CA PRO A 142 3.35 9.57 -14.47
C PRO A 142 1.94 9.59 -15.08
N PRO A 143 1.33 10.76 -15.29
CA PRO A 143 0.04 10.85 -15.97
C PRO A 143 0.15 10.26 -17.39
N GLN A 144 -0.42 9.07 -17.59
CA GLN A 144 -0.61 8.46 -18.91
C GLN A 144 -1.62 9.30 -19.70
N ARG A 145 -1.12 10.18 -20.59
CA ARG A 145 -1.95 10.69 -21.68
C ARG A 145 -2.38 9.50 -22.54
N ALA A 146 -3.69 9.40 -22.75
CA ALA A 146 -4.36 8.38 -23.53
C ALA A 146 -3.60 8.07 -24.84
N ARG A 147 -3.23 6.80 -24.97
CA ARG A 147 -2.49 6.23 -26.10
C ARG A 147 -3.40 6.21 -27.34
N GLU A 148 -3.36 7.28 -28.12
CA GLU A 148 -3.78 7.20 -29.53
C GLU A 148 -2.70 6.46 -30.32
N ARG A 149 -3.14 5.39 -30.98
CA ARG A 149 -2.34 4.46 -31.77
C ARG A 149 -1.88 5.16 -33.07
N ARG A 150 -0.59 5.48 -33.20
CA ARG A 150 0.05 5.68 -34.51
C ARG A 150 1.43 5.02 -34.55
N GLU A 151 1.60 4.21 -35.59
CA GLU A 151 2.82 3.49 -35.94
C GLU A 151 3.89 4.42 -36.52
N THR A 152 5.14 4.02 -36.30
CA THR A 152 6.38 4.31 -37.05
C THR A 152 7.01 5.70 -36.91
N VAL A 153 8.24 5.76 -36.36
CA VAL A 153 9.53 5.97 -37.06
C VAL A 153 10.63 6.13 -36.01
N MET A 154 11.81 5.53 -36.27
CA MET A 154 13.06 5.66 -35.52
C MET A 154 13.35 7.10 -35.06
N GLY A 155 13.59 7.27 -33.76
CA GLY A 155 14.07 8.51 -33.17
C GLY A 155 14.33 8.30 -31.70
N MET A 156 15.58 8.48 -31.29
CA MET A 156 16.03 8.46 -29.89
C MET A 156 15.15 9.37 -29.01
N GLY A 157 14.79 8.87 -27.83
CA GLY A 157 14.36 9.68 -26.69
C GLY A 157 12.84 9.83 -26.54
N LYS A 158 12.27 9.01 -25.65
CA LYS A 158 11.30 9.36 -24.58
C LYS A 158 10.88 8.07 -23.87
N ALA A 159 10.99 8.05 -22.54
CA ALA A 159 10.91 6.87 -21.69
C ALA A 159 9.81 5.87 -22.07
N GLN A 160 10.24 4.62 -22.14
CA GLN A 160 9.38 3.47 -22.22
C GLN A 160 9.68 2.61 -21.01
N ALA A 161 8.66 2.36 -20.20
CA ALA A 161 8.68 1.23 -19.31
C ALA A 161 8.96 -0.02 -20.17
N ALA A 162 9.93 -0.83 -19.77
CA ALA A 162 10.37 -1.99 -20.55
C ALA A 162 10.30 -3.26 -19.70
N ASP A 163 10.02 -4.40 -20.33
CA ASP A 163 9.99 -5.70 -19.64
C ASP A 163 11.41 -6.16 -19.19
N ALA A 164 12.47 -5.52 -19.70
CA ALA A 164 13.86 -5.80 -19.39
C ALA A 164 14.70 -4.51 -19.49
N PRO A 165 15.84 -4.42 -18.76
CA PRO A 165 16.73 -3.27 -18.88
C PRO A 165 17.46 -3.30 -20.23
N LEU A 166 17.96 -2.14 -20.65
CA LEU A 166 18.83 -2.02 -21.81
C LEU A 166 20.06 -2.92 -21.67
N ALA A 167 20.38 -3.65 -22.74
CA ALA A 167 21.55 -4.53 -22.79
C ALA A 167 22.89 -3.80 -22.59
N THR A 168 22.90 -2.47 -22.75
CA THR A 168 24.06 -1.61 -22.52
C THR A 168 24.23 -1.22 -21.05
N GLY A 169 23.28 -1.56 -20.18
CA GLY A 169 23.34 -1.26 -18.75
C GLY A 169 24.07 -2.32 -17.94
N ARG A 170 24.60 -1.92 -16.77
CA ARG A 170 25.08 -2.85 -15.73
C ARG A 170 24.44 -2.55 -14.41
N LEU A 171 24.19 -3.58 -13.60
CA LEU A 171 23.63 -3.39 -12.26
C LEU A 171 24.49 -2.45 -11.41
N LEU A 172 23.80 -1.61 -10.63
CA LEU A 172 24.41 -0.76 -9.63
C LEU A 172 25.06 -1.63 -8.55
N THR A 173 26.30 -1.31 -8.19
CA THR A 173 27.05 -2.02 -7.14
C THR A 173 27.49 -1.07 -6.04
N TYR A 174 27.91 -1.62 -4.89
CA TYR A 174 28.45 -0.82 -3.79
C TYR A 174 29.67 0.02 -4.19
N ALA A 175 30.45 -0.41 -5.19
CA ALA A 175 31.62 0.32 -5.68
C ALA A 175 31.24 1.61 -6.43
N ASP A 176 30.00 1.70 -6.92
CA ASP A 176 29.51 2.86 -7.65
C ASP A 176 29.01 3.97 -6.73
N VAL A 177 28.76 3.66 -5.45
CA VAL A 177 28.11 4.57 -4.51
C VAL A 177 29.05 5.71 -4.14
N GLY A 178 28.86 6.86 -4.80
CA GLY A 178 29.63 8.08 -4.56
C GLY A 178 29.09 9.27 -5.33
N ALA A 179 29.80 10.39 -5.25
CA ALA A 179 29.38 11.64 -5.89
C ALA A 179 29.22 11.54 -7.43
N GLY A 180 29.93 10.58 -8.06
CA GLY A 180 29.89 10.35 -9.51
C GLY A 180 28.61 9.71 -10.05
N LEU A 181 27.67 9.29 -9.18
CA LEU A 181 26.36 8.81 -9.61
C LEU A 181 25.41 9.96 -9.97
N LYS A 182 25.62 11.17 -9.42
CA LYS A 182 24.77 12.32 -9.74
C LYS A 182 24.94 12.68 -11.22
N GLY A 183 23.82 12.84 -11.92
CA GLY A 183 23.73 13.10 -13.36
C GLY A 183 23.80 11.85 -14.23
N ARG A 184 23.90 10.64 -13.65
CA ARG A 184 23.87 9.40 -14.43
C ARG A 184 22.44 9.00 -14.73
N GLN A 185 22.24 8.49 -15.95
CA GLN A 185 21.02 7.80 -16.34
C GLN A 185 21.09 6.33 -15.90
N ALA A 186 19.95 5.82 -15.47
CA ALA A 186 19.78 4.46 -15.02
C ALA A 186 18.38 3.96 -15.38
N GLU A 187 18.20 2.65 -15.31
CA GLU A 187 16.89 2.00 -15.36
C GLU A 187 16.59 1.43 -13.98
N LEU A 188 15.43 1.79 -13.43
CA LEU A 188 14.94 1.35 -12.14
C LEU A 188 13.86 0.28 -12.35
N PHE A 189 14.06 -0.89 -11.78
CA PHE A 189 13.06 -1.95 -11.78
C PHE A 189 12.00 -1.68 -10.71
N TRP A 190 10.74 -1.82 -11.09
CA TRP A 190 9.61 -1.71 -10.19
C TRP A 190 8.95 -3.10 -9.98
N PRO A 191 8.97 -3.67 -8.77
CA PRO A 191 8.47 -5.02 -8.53
C PRO A 191 6.96 -5.21 -8.77
N ASP A 192 6.16 -4.15 -8.61
CA ASP A 192 4.69 -4.27 -8.64
C ASP A 192 4.16 -4.56 -10.06
N ASP A 193 4.73 -3.92 -11.08
CA ASP A 193 4.35 -4.12 -12.49
C ASP A 193 5.38 -4.93 -13.28
N LYS A 194 6.55 -5.19 -12.67
CA LYS A 194 7.69 -5.91 -13.25
C LYS A 194 8.30 -5.20 -14.45
N LEU A 195 8.30 -3.87 -14.45
CA LEU A 195 8.85 -3.05 -15.52
C LEU A 195 10.11 -2.28 -15.08
N TRP A 196 10.93 -1.93 -16.07
CA TRP A 196 12.11 -1.09 -15.93
C TRP A 196 11.82 0.32 -16.44
N TYR A 197 12.16 1.32 -15.63
CA TYR A 197 11.86 2.73 -15.86
C TYR A 197 13.14 3.55 -16.00
N LEU A 198 13.21 4.38 -17.05
CA LEU A 198 14.33 5.29 -17.23
C LEU A 198 14.28 6.43 -16.20
N VAL A 199 15.35 6.57 -15.44
CA VAL A 199 15.53 7.60 -14.40
C VAL A 199 16.88 8.29 -14.54
N GLU A 200 16.97 9.50 -14.02
CA GLU A 200 18.24 10.20 -13.79
C GLU A 200 18.48 10.35 -12.29
N ILE A 201 19.70 10.02 -11.85
CA ILE A 201 20.08 10.18 -10.44
C ILE A 201 20.46 11.64 -10.22
N ILE A 202 19.60 12.41 -9.55
CA ILE A 202 19.78 13.85 -9.34
C ILE A 202 20.48 14.20 -8.02
N GLY A 203 20.59 13.25 -7.09
CA GLY A 203 21.29 13.46 -5.83
C GLY A 203 21.63 12.17 -5.10
N ILE A 204 22.66 12.22 -4.25
CA ILE A 204 23.01 11.14 -3.33
C ILE A 204 23.32 11.72 -1.97
N ASN A 205 22.74 11.10 -0.94
CA ASN A 205 23.05 11.35 0.45
C ASN A 205 23.87 10.18 1.00
N MET A 206 25.17 10.42 1.16
CA MET A 206 26.13 9.41 1.65
C MET A 206 25.93 9.07 3.13
N LYS A 207 25.25 9.93 3.92
CA LYS A 207 24.99 9.65 5.34
C LYS A 207 23.83 8.69 5.52
N THR A 208 22.73 8.91 4.80
CA THR A 208 21.51 8.11 4.87
C THR A 208 21.49 6.96 3.87
N ARG A 209 22.52 6.87 3.02
CA ARG A 209 22.64 5.92 1.89
C ARG A 209 21.37 5.95 1.02
N SER A 210 20.88 7.16 0.74
CA SER A 210 19.74 7.38 -0.15
C SER A 210 20.15 8.09 -1.43
N ALA A 211 19.46 7.77 -2.53
CA ALA A 211 19.60 8.43 -3.81
C ALA A 211 18.29 9.12 -4.17
N LYS A 212 18.38 10.36 -4.63
CA LYS A 212 17.26 11.09 -5.20
C LYS A 212 17.30 10.90 -6.71
N ILE A 213 16.21 10.42 -7.28
CA ILE A 213 16.07 10.21 -8.73
C ILE A 213 14.97 11.08 -9.29
N THR A 214 15.00 11.33 -10.59
CA THR A 214 13.89 11.90 -11.35
C THR A 214 13.54 10.98 -12.50
N TYR A 215 12.24 10.73 -12.66
CA TYR A 215 11.71 10.03 -13.83
C TYR A 215 11.67 11.01 -15.02
N THR A 216 11.58 10.50 -16.24
CA THR A 216 11.37 11.37 -17.41
C THR A 216 10.04 12.13 -17.39
N SER A 217 9.12 11.74 -16.51
CA SER A 217 7.88 12.48 -16.23
C SER A 217 8.13 13.79 -15.49
N GLY A 218 9.30 13.95 -14.86
CA GLY A 218 9.64 15.05 -13.96
C GLY A 218 9.32 14.77 -12.49
N GLU A 219 8.71 13.63 -12.17
CA GLU A 219 8.49 13.22 -10.78
C GLU A 219 9.83 12.84 -10.13
N GLU A 220 9.96 13.15 -8.84
CA GLU A 220 11.16 12.87 -8.06
C GLU A 220 10.85 11.88 -6.94
N GLU A 221 11.77 10.96 -6.68
CA GLU A 221 11.64 9.98 -5.60
C GLU A 221 12.98 9.82 -4.87
N GLU A 222 12.92 9.45 -3.59
CA GLU A 222 14.09 9.12 -2.78
C GLU A 222 14.10 7.62 -2.47
N LEU A 223 15.18 6.95 -2.87
CA LEU A 223 15.34 5.50 -2.79
C LEU A 223 16.48 5.14 -1.83
N LYS A 224 16.36 4.00 -1.16
CA LYS A 224 17.43 3.43 -0.33
C LYS A 224 18.41 2.66 -1.21
N VAL A 225 19.65 3.17 -1.30
CA VAL A 225 20.68 2.62 -2.20
C VAL A 225 21.03 1.17 -1.84
N ASP A 226 21.02 0.82 -0.55
CA ASP A 226 21.35 -0.53 -0.10
C ASP A 226 20.35 -1.58 -0.53
N GLU A 227 19.06 -1.24 -0.50
CA GLU A 227 17.97 -2.12 -0.93
C GLU A 227 18.04 -2.34 -2.45
N ILE A 228 18.21 -1.25 -3.19
CA ILE A 228 18.35 -1.28 -4.65
C ILE A 228 19.50 -2.17 -5.10
N ILE A 229 20.66 -2.09 -4.45
CA ILE A 229 21.82 -2.93 -4.79
C ILE A 229 21.57 -4.40 -4.43
N ARG A 230 21.04 -4.66 -3.24
CA ARG A 230 20.76 -6.02 -2.77
C ARG A 230 19.76 -6.75 -3.65
N GLU A 231 18.76 -6.03 -4.14
CA GLU A 231 17.67 -6.59 -4.95
C GLU A 231 17.96 -6.53 -6.45
N GLY A 232 19.03 -5.84 -6.86
CA GLY A 232 19.40 -5.69 -8.28
C GLY A 232 18.42 -4.82 -9.06
N HIS A 233 17.76 -3.88 -8.39
CA HIS A 233 16.67 -3.09 -8.94
C HIS A 233 17.11 -1.84 -9.70
N MET A 234 18.41 -1.64 -9.94
CA MET A 234 18.89 -0.52 -10.75
C MET A 234 20.01 -0.96 -11.68
N SER A 235 19.87 -0.61 -12.96
CA SER A 235 20.86 -0.79 -14.01
C SER A 235 21.37 0.57 -14.46
N LEU A 236 22.67 0.83 -14.27
CA LEU A 236 23.32 2.05 -14.74
C LEU A 236 23.57 1.95 -16.24
N ILE A 237 23.10 2.93 -17.00
CA ILE A 237 23.35 3.01 -18.44
C ILE A 237 24.80 3.44 -18.64
N THR A 238 25.51 2.70 -19.49
CA THR A 238 26.87 3.05 -19.90
C THR A 238 26.78 4.17 -20.93
N GLN A 239 27.43 5.31 -20.65
CA GLN A 239 27.55 6.42 -21.60
C GLN A 239 28.52 6.07 -22.74
#